data_AF-A0A3B0PBQ3-F1
#
_entry.id   AF-A0A3B0PBQ3-F1
#
_cell.length_a   1.000
_cell.length_b   1.000
_cell.length_c   1.000
_cell.angle_alpha   90.00
_cell.angle_beta   90.00
_cell.angle_gamma   90.00
#
_symmetry.space_group_name_H-M   'P 1'
#
loop_
_entity.id
_entity.type
_entity.pdbx_description
1 polymer ?
#
loop_
_entity_poly.entity_id
_entity_poly.type
_entity_poly.pdbx_seq_one_letter_code
_entity_poly.pdbx_strand_id
1 'polypeptide(L)'
;MRQKDAKIVKSRNLSSLFYEIVSPLEHNLKTQMEVLAFLKEQNFEVNEFQKLAKNDQEIMFEINEFSKIKNNFEFDCDGFVIKFNLIDKW
;
A
#
# COMPACT_ATOMS: atom_id res chain seq x y z
N MET A 1 5.25 -1.03 -17.07
CA MET A 1 6.55 -1.16 -17.78
C MET A 1 6.39 -2.06 -19.02
N ARG A 2 6.77 -1.60 -20.22
CA ARG A 2 6.65 -2.39 -21.47
C ARG A 2 7.81 -2.12 -22.44
N GLN A 3 9.05 -2.15 -21.93
CA GLN A 3 10.25 -1.98 -22.74
C GLN A 3 11.13 -3.23 -22.59
N LYS A 4 11.61 -3.77 -23.72
CA LYS A 4 12.47 -4.96 -23.77
C LYS A 4 13.90 -4.65 -23.34
N ASP A 5 14.40 -3.45 -23.64
CA ASP A 5 15.74 -3.03 -23.22
C ASP A 5 15.74 -2.47 -21.79
N ALA A 6 16.36 -3.23 -20.87
CA ALA A 6 16.48 -2.85 -19.46
C ALA A 6 17.29 -1.56 -19.24
N LYS A 7 18.21 -1.18 -20.14
CA LYS A 7 18.97 0.08 -20.02
C LYS A 7 18.05 1.30 -20.11
N ILE A 8 17.07 1.25 -21.00
CA ILE A 8 16.07 2.31 -21.16
C ILE A 8 15.11 2.32 -19.96
N VAL A 9 14.81 1.17 -19.35
CA VAL A 9 14.01 1.13 -18.10
C VAL A 9 14.77 1.77 -16.95
N LYS A 10 16.06 1.46 -16.80
CA LYS A 10 16.91 2.00 -15.74
C LYS A 10 16.98 3.53 -15.74
N SER A 11 16.90 4.18 -16.90
CA SER A 11 16.96 5.65 -16.99
C SER A 11 15.65 6.37 -16.63
N ARG A 12 14.57 5.65 -16.29
CA ARG A 12 13.22 6.24 -16.07
C ARG A 12 12.90 6.60 -14.62
N ASN A 13 13.86 6.47 -13.69
CA ASN A 13 13.68 6.75 -12.26
C ASN A 13 12.38 6.14 -11.69
N LEU A 14 12.15 4.86 -11.98
CA LEU A 14 10.94 4.16 -11.55
C LEU A 14 11.07 3.74 -10.09
N SER A 15 9.99 3.95 -9.34
CA SER A 15 9.82 3.46 -7.97
C SER A 15 8.63 2.51 -7.88
N SER A 16 8.51 1.80 -6.75
CA SER A 16 7.46 0.82 -6.53
C SER A 16 7.05 0.78 -5.07
N LEU A 17 5.75 0.85 -4.80
CA LEU A 17 5.18 0.62 -3.47
C LEU A 17 4.47 -0.72 -3.45
N PHE A 18 4.80 -1.55 -2.48
CA PHE A 18 4.22 -2.87 -2.28
C PHE A 18 3.16 -2.82 -1.19
N TYR A 19 2.10 -3.61 -1.33
CA TYR A 19 0.96 -3.58 -0.41
C TYR A 19 0.29 -4.94 -0.19
N GLU A 20 0.81 -6.02 -0.79
CA GLU A 20 0.18 -7.32 -0.78
C GLU A 20 1.21 -8.45 -0.91
N ILE A 21 0.88 -9.58 -0.28
CA ILE A 21 1.54 -10.87 -0.44
C ILE A 21 0.45 -11.83 -0.92
N VAL A 22 0.73 -12.64 -1.94
CA VAL A 22 -0.28 -13.52 -2.57
C VAL A 22 -0.77 -14.61 -1.61
N SER A 23 0.14 -15.21 -0.83
CA SER A 23 -0.16 -16.25 0.16
C SER A 23 0.22 -15.83 1.58
N PRO A 24 -0.41 -14.80 2.16
CA PRO A 24 0.02 -14.21 3.44
C PRO A 24 -0.12 -15.18 4.63
N LEU A 25 -1.10 -16.09 4.57
CA LEU A 25 -1.32 -17.11 5.60
C LEU A 25 -0.17 -18.12 5.70
N GLU A 26 0.53 -18.41 4.59
CA GLU A 26 1.74 -19.27 4.59
C GLU A 26 2.89 -18.63 5.38
N HIS A 27 2.87 -17.30 5.53
CA HIS A 27 3.81 -16.52 6.33
C HIS A 27 3.30 -16.26 7.76
N ASN A 28 2.21 -16.91 8.19
CA ASN A 28 1.52 -16.68 9.47
C ASN A 28 1.00 -15.24 9.66
N LEU A 29 0.78 -14.50 8.57
CA LEU A 29 0.23 -13.15 8.61
C LEU A 29 -1.29 -13.23 8.52
N LYS A 30 -1.99 -12.69 9.52
CA LYS A 30 -3.45 -12.78 9.66
C LYS A 30 -4.16 -11.48 9.30
N THR A 31 -3.43 -10.37 9.26
CA THR A 31 -3.96 -9.05 9.00
C THR A 31 -3.22 -8.30 7.90
N GLN A 32 -3.91 -7.38 7.22
CA GLN A 32 -3.28 -6.47 6.25
C GLN A 32 -2.17 -5.64 6.90
N MET A 33 -2.36 -5.22 8.16
CA MET A 33 -1.33 -4.48 8.89
C MET A 33 -0.05 -5.31 9.12
N GLU A 34 -0.19 -6.60 9.41
CA GLU A 34 0.97 -7.52 9.51
C GLU A 34 1.63 -7.72 8.14
N VAL A 35 0.87 -7.78 7.04
CA VAL A 35 1.43 -7.85 5.68
C VAL A 35 2.29 -6.63 5.36
N LEU A 36 1.80 -5.42 5.65
CA LEU A 36 2.54 -4.19 5.39
C LEU A 36 3.78 -4.08 6.29
N ALA A 37 3.69 -4.50 7.55
CA ALA A 37 4.83 -4.56 8.46
C ALA A 37 5.89 -5.57 7.97
N PHE A 38 5.47 -6.77 7.56
CA PHE A 38 6.36 -7.80 7.04
C PHE A 38 7.08 -7.34 5.77
N LEU A 39 6.38 -6.73 4.82
CA LEU A 39 7.00 -6.17 3.60
C LEU A 39 8.08 -5.14 3.96
N LYS A 40 7.80 -4.25 4.91
CA LYS A 40 8.77 -3.25 5.39
C LYS A 40 9.98 -3.90 6.05
N GLU A 41 9.79 -4.93 6.89
CA GLU A 41 10.87 -5.72 7.51
C GLU A 41 11.74 -6.43 6.47
N GLN A 42 11.17 -6.84 5.34
CA GLN A 42 11.89 -7.44 4.21
C GLN A 42 12.52 -6.41 3.26
N ASN A 43 12.57 -5.13 3.63
CA ASN A 43 13.10 -4.01 2.83
C ASN A 43 12.32 -3.71 1.53
N PHE A 44 11.06 -4.13 1.43
CA PHE A 44 10.17 -3.60 0.40
C PHE A 44 9.63 -2.24 0.82
N GLU A 45 9.58 -1.32 -0.14
CA GLU A 45 8.98 -0.01 0.07
C GLU A 45 7.46 -0.13 0.16
N VAL A 46 6.86 0.43 1.21
CA VAL A 46 5.41 0.44 1.44
C VAL A 46 4.96 1.88 1.61
N ASN A 47 3.70 2.18 1.30
CA ASN A 47 3.18 3.54 1.51
C ASN A 47 3.13 3.85 3.01
N GLU A 48 3.72 4.97 3.43
CA GLU A 48 3.72 5.41 4.82
C GLU A 48 2.34 5.87 5.30
N PHE A 49 1.49 6.32 4.38
CA PHE A 49 0.12 6.73 4.69
C PHE A 49 -0.81 5.51 4.71
N GLN A 50 -0.83 4.83 5.86
CA GLN A 50 -1.66 3.66 6.14
C GLN A 50 -2.34 3.81 7.51
N LYS A 51 -3.62 3.42 7.61
CA LYS A 51 -4.43 3.61 8.81
C LYS A 51 -5.35 2.42 9.05
N LEU A 52 -5.39 1.95 10.30
CA LEU A 52 -6.36 0.96 10.74
C LEU A 52 -7.59 1.67 11.28
N ALA A 53 -8.68 1.64 10.52
CA ALA A 53 -9.98 2.13 10.94
C ALA A 53 -10.83 0.99 11.55
N LYS A 54 -11.50 1.26 12.67
CA LYS A 54 -12.29 0.28 13.42
C LYS A 54 -13.79 0.38 13.15
N ASN A 55 -14.22 1.45 12.51
CA ASN A 55 -15.62 1.76 12.21
C ASN A 55 -15.71 2.69 11.00
N ASP A 56 -16.93 2.91 10.53
CA ASP A 56 -17.29 3.79 9.42
C ASP A 56 -16.90 5.26 9.65
N GLN A 57 -17.03 5.76 10.88
CA GLN A 57 -16.64 7.13 11.22
C GLN A 57 -15.14 7.36 11.02
N GLU A 58 -14.31 6.43 11.47
CA GLU A 58 -12.86 6.46 11.26
C GLU A 58 -12.50 6.34 9.78
N ILE A 59 -13.19 5.48 9.02
CA ILE A 59 -12.99 5.40 7.56
C ILE A 59 -13.26 6.76 6.91
N MET A 60 -14.38 7.40 7.22
CA MET A 60 -14.74 8.70 6.65
C MET A 60 -13.78 9.81 7.08
N PHE A 61 -13.29 9.76 8.32
CA PHE A 61 -12.26 10.68 8.80
C PHE A 61 -10.99 10.56 7.95
N GLU A 62 -10.47 9.34 7.75
CA GLU A 62 -9.22 9.12 7.01
C GLU A 62 -9.36 9.46 5.52
N ILE A 63 -10.52 9.24 4.90
CA ILE A 63 -10.79 9.70 3.53
C ILE A 63 -10.68 11.23 3.42
N ASN A 64 -11.26 11.94 4.39
CA ASN A 64 -11.21 13.41 4.43
C ASN A 64 -9.78 13.91 4.66
N GLU A 65 -9.02 13.31 5.57
CA GLU A 65 -7.61 13.65 5.79
C GLU A 65 -6.77 13.38 4.55
N PHE A 66 -6.95 12.22 3.91
CA PHE A 66 -6.29 11.89 2.65
C PHE A 66 -6.58 12.92 1.56
N SER A 67 -7.82 13.36 1.42
CA SER A 67 -8.20 14.34 0.39
C SER A 67 -7.45 15.67 0.50
N LYS A 68 -7.00 16.03 1.71
CA LYS A 68 -6.23 17.26 1.98
C LYS A 68 -4.75 17.10 1.64
N ILE A 69 -4.19 15.91 1.81
CA ILE A 69 -2.75 15.67 1.66
C ILE A 69 -2.36 15.00 0.34
N LYS A 70 -3.30 14.41 -0.41
CA LYS A 70 -3.00 13.60 -1.61
C LYS A 70 -2.17 14.32 -2.67
N ASN A 71 -2.30 15.64 -2.77
CA ASN A 71 -1.56 16.47 -3.74
C ASN A 71 -0.15 16.83 -3.26
N ASN A 72 0.23 16.43 -2.05
CA ASN A 72 1.56 16.69 -1.47
C ASN A 72 2.51 15.48 -1.62
N PHE A 73 2.01 14.34 -2.09
CA PHE A 73 2.86 13.19 -2.36
C PHE A 73 3.71 13.43 -3.61
N GLU A 74 4.87 12.77 -3.67
CA GLU A 74 5.78 12.83 -4.83
C GLU A 74 5.25 12.02 -6.04
N PHE A 75 4.06 11.42 -5.90
CA PHE A 75 3.39 10.61 -6.92
C PHE A 75 1.88 10.91 -6.92
N ASP A 76 1.26 10.72 -8.09
CA ASP A 76 -0.17 10.94 -8.25
C ASP A 76 -1.00 9.90 -7.49
N CYS A 77 -2.09 10.38 -6.90
CA CYS A 77 -3.01 9.61 -6.07
C CYS A 77 -4.47 9.89 -6.45
N ASP A 78 -5.10 8.95 -7.15
CA ASP A 78 -6.48 9.12 -7.64
C ASP A 78 -7.55 8.82 -6.58
N GLY A 79 -7.19 8.13 -5.50
CA GLY A 79 -8.13 7.72 -4.46
C GLY A 79 -7.48 6.96 -3.32
N PHE A 80 -8.32 6.44 -2.43
CA PHE A 80 -7.93 5.71 -1.24
C PHE A 80 -8.49 4.28 -1.29
N VAL A 81 -7.68 3.29 -0.92
CA VAL A 81 -8.08 1.88 -0.93
C VAL A 81 -8.48 1.46 0.48
N ILE A 82 -9.71 0.98 0.64
CA ILE A 82 -10.21 0.41 1.89
C ILE A 82 -10.14 -1.11 1.77
N LYS A 83 -9.43 -1.77 2.69
CA LYS A 83 -9.33 -3.23 2.76
C LYS A 83 -9.89 -3.71 4.09
N PHE A 84 -10.57 -4.86 4.10
CA PHE A 84 -10.90 -5.52 5.36
C PHE A 84 -9.60 -6.01 6.02
N ASN A 85 -9.40 -5.73 7.30
CA ASN A 85 -8.10 -5.99 7.90
C ASN A 85 -7.80 -7.48 8.08
N LEU A 86 -8.79 -8.33 8.41
CA LEU A 86 -8.56 -9.76 8.55
C LEU A 86 -8.49 -10.43 7.18
N ILE A 87 -7.40 -11.13 6.92
CA ILE A 87 -7.12 -11.75 5.63
C ILE A 87 -8.06 -12.93 5.35
N ASP A 88 -8.51 -13.64 6.39
CA ASP A 88 -9.44 -14.77 6.26
C ASP A 88 -10.85 -14.36 5.80
N LYS A 89 -11.10 -13.06 5.58
CA LYS A 89 -12.37 -12.50 5.09
C LYS A 89 -12.25 -11.86 3.70
N TRP A 90 -11.11 -12.03 3.03
CA TRP A 90 -10.88 -11.52 1.68
C TRP A 90 -11.55 -12.38 0.61
#